data_AF-A0A923RMU0-F1
#
_entry.id   AF-A0A923RMU0-F1
#
_cell.length_a   1.000
_cell.length_b   1.000
_cell.length_c   1.000
_cell.angle_alpha   90.00
_cell.angle_beta   90.00
_cell.angle_gamma   90.00
#
_symmetry.space_group_name_H-M   'P 1'
#
loop_
_entity.id
_entity.type
_entity.pdbx_description
1 polymer ?
#
loop_
_entity_poly.entity_id
_entity_poly.type
_entity_poly.pdbx_seq_one_letter_code
_entity_poly.pdbx_strand_id
1 'polypeptide(L)'
;MIEECRDKQRQAEHERDYALSHQKKVEIPVEKPVLYQKCGNCKQTAYLKAKERYDTQREKLAGRYKAKTAIYEALMFLLIWYSVSTTLFQMIRSKIFISDCVVFFDTIATFIQNIAGLTILAGKNVAQVSNGISNPVVAGIIYWMIRILISGGCLVGVGILLAFIEIKIVGLYKKYCWDSITIMVILISMATAIYFGKWIKTTLPINLLFLLLFVQLVYVGIRWYVRGWRETRGYH
;
A
#
# COMPACT_ATOMS: atom_id res chain seq x y z
N MET A 1 1.47 -0.62 35.87
CA MET A 1 0.32 -1.18 35.12
C MET A 1 0.73 -2.21 34.05
N ILE A 2 1.71 -1.93 33.17
CA ILE A 2 2.17 -2.91 32.16
C ILE A 2 3.00 -4.05 32.77
N GLU A 3 3.85 -3.76 33.77
CA GLU A 3 4.64 -4.78 34.49
C GLU A 3 3.75 -5.78 35.24
N GLU A 4 2.73 -5.29 35.93
CA GLU A 4 1.78 -6.15 36.67
C GLU A 4 1.00 -7.10 35.73
N CYS A 5 0.74 -6.67 34.50
CA CYS A 5 0.11 -7.49 33.46
C CYS A 5 1.08 -8.57 32.95
N ARG A 6 2.37 -8.21 32.80
CA ARG A 6 3.44 -9.12 32.34
C ARG A 6 3.77 -10.18 33.38
N ASP A 7 3.71 -9.84 34.66
CA ASP A 7 3.92 -10.80 35.76
C ASP A 7 2.76 -11.79 35.87
N LYS A 8 1.51 -11.31 35.74
CA LYS A 8 0.34 -12.19 35.68
C LYS A 8 0.37 -13.13 34.46
N GLN A 9 0.94 -12.68 33.34
CA GLN A 9 1.11 -13.51 32.16
C GLN A 9 2.19 -14.59 32.35
N ARG A 10 3.33 -14.24 32.97
CA ARG A 10 4.38 -15.21 33.34
C ARG A 10 3.88 -16.25 34.33
N GLN A 11 3.07 -15.83 35.31
CA GLN A 11 2.48 -16.74 36.30
C GLN A 11 1.49 -17.71 35.63
N ALA A 12 0.68 -17.23 34.68
CA ALA A 12 -0.22 -18.08 33.90
C ALA A 12 0.53 -19.05 32.96
N GLU A 13 1.69 -18.67 32.41
CA GLU A 13 2.55 -19.57 31.63
C GLU A 13 3.16 -20.66 32.51
N HIS A 14 3.61 -20.31 33.72
CA HIS A 14 4.19 -21.26 34.65
C HIS A 14 3.17 -22.29 35.16
N GLU A 15 1.94 -21.86 35.43
CA GLU A 15 0.83 -22.76 35.79
C GLU A 15 0.40 -23.65 34.63
N ARG A 16 0.46 -23.14 33.39
CA ARG A 16 0.21 -23.92 32.18
C ARG A 16 1.27 -25.01 31.98
N ASP A 17 2.55 -24.70 32.13
CA ASP A 17 3.64 -25.68 31.98
C ASP A 17 3.62 -26.72 33.09
N TYR A 18 3.29 -26.31 34.32
CA TYR A 18 3.07 -27.23 35.44
C TYR A 18 1.90 -28.20 35.15
N ALA A 19 0.78 -27.70 34.62
CA ALA A 19 -0.35 -28.53 34.21
C ALA A 19 -0.03 -29.44 33.01
N LEU A 20 0.77 -28.97 32.05
CA LEU A 20 1.21 -29.75 30.89
C LEU A 20 2.16 -30.89 31.29
N SER A 21 3.03 -30.67 32.28
CA SER A 21 3.97 -31.68 32.77
C SER A 21 3.30 -32.83 33.52
N HIS A 22 2.17 -32.57 34.18
CA HIS A 22 1.39 -33.57 34.92
C HIS A 22 0.33 -34.27 34.05
N GLN A 23 0.16 -33.85 32.78
CA GLN A 23 -0.75 -34.46 31.82
C GLN A 23 0.03 -35.42 30.89
N LYS A 24 -0.03 -36.72 31.17
CA LYS A 24 0.61 -37.77 30.34
C LYS A 24 0.01 -37.76 28.92
N LYS A 25 0.79 -37.40 27.91
CA LYS A 25 0.41 -37.43 26.48
C LYS A 25 0.36 -38.87 25.98
N VAL A 26 -0.79 -39.28 25.43
CA VAL A 26 -0.83 -40.27 24.35
C VAL A 26 -1.22 -39.47 23.12
N GLU A 27 -0.31 -39.38 22.16
CA GLU A 27 -0.55 -38.68 20.89
C GLU A 27 -1.37 -39.57 19.95
N ILE A 28 -2.52 -39.05 19.49
CA ILE A 28 -3.15 -39.36 18.21
C ILE A 28 -3.69 -38.02 17.66
N PRO A 29 -3.53 -37.73 16.35
CA PRO A 29 -3.66 -36.39 15.80
C PRO A 29 -5.13 -35.98 15.59
N VAL A 30 -5.35 -34.66 15.66
CA VAL A 30 -6.57 -33.91 15.32
C VAL A 30 -7.67 -33.94 16.40
N GLU A 31 -8.04 -32.73 16.84
CA GLU A 31 -9.22 -32.36 17.63
C GLU A 31 -9.16 -32.48 19.17
N LYS A 32 -8.80 -31.35 19.80
CA LYS A 32 -9.05 -30.91 21.20
C LYS A 32 -8.76 -31.92 22.33
N PRO A 33 -7.65 -31.77 23.09
CA PRO A 33 -7.48 -32.50 24.35
C PRO A 33 -8.40 -31.93 25.42
N VAL A 34 -9.46 -32.67 25.77
CA VAL A 34 -10.27 -32.45 26.98
C VAL A 34 -9.57 -33.13 28.15
N LEU A 35 -9.22 -32.35 29.18
CA LEU A 35 -8.50 -32.81 30.37
C LEU A 35 -9.47 -33.42 31.41
N TYR A 36 -9.18 -34.69 31.75
CA TYR A 36 -9.49 -35.48 32.95
C TYR A 36 -10.82 -36.25 33.11
N GLN A 37 -10.68 -37.59 33.12
CA GLN A 37 -11.45 -38.51 33.96
C GLN A 37 -10.47 -39.33 34.81
N LYS A 38 -10.42 -39.04 36.11
CA LYS A 38 -10.20 -39.94 37.26
C LYS A 38 -9.90 -39.12 38.52
N CYS A 39 -10.94 -38.56 39.13
CA CYS A 39 -10.96 -38.32 40.58
C CYS A 39 -12.10 -39.17 41.13
N GLY A 40 -11.78 -40.29 41.78
CA GLY A 40 -12.75 -41.28 42.27
C GLY A 40 -13.59 -40.82 43.46
N ASN A 41 -13.43 -39.58 43.93
CA ASN A 41 -14.26 -39.01 45.02
C ASN A 41 -14.35 -37.47 45.01
N CYS A 42 -13.98 -36.78 43.93
CA CYS A 42 -14.20 -35.34 43.83
C CYS A 42 -15.68 -35.08 43.49
N LYS A 43 -16.34 -34.18 44.23
CA LYS A 43 -17.68 -33.68 43.89
C LYS A 43 -17.64 -33.07 42.48
N GLN A 44 -18.06 -33.82 41.46
CA GLN A 44 -18.09 -33.42 40.05
C GLN A 44 -18.78 -32.06 39.85
N THR A 45 -19.76 -31.75 40.68
CA THR A 45 -20.46 -30.46 40.76
C THR A 45 -19.56 -29.29 41.14
N ALA A 46 -18.59 -29.48 42.06
CA ALA A 46 -17.65 -28.43 42.44
C ALA A 46 -16.68 -28.08 41.30
N TYR A 47 -16.23 -29.09 40.56
CA TYR A 47 -15.38 -28.90 39.38
C TYR A 47 -16.12 -28.21 38.24
N LEU A 48 -17.33 -28.66 37.90
CA LEU A 48 -18.15 -28.01 36.86
C LEU A 48 -18.42 -26.54 37.20
N LYS A 49 -18.73 -26.24 38.46
CA LYS A 49 -18.93 -24.87 38.95
C LYS A 49 -17.65 -24.02 38.88
N ALA A 50 -16.48 -24.62 39.11
CA ALA A 50 -15.19 -23.94 38.95
C ALA A 50 -14.87 -23.67 37.47
N LYS A 51 -15.17 -24.63 36.59
CA LYS A 51 -14.99 -24.50 35.14
C LYS A 51 -15.88 -23.42 34.55
N GLU A 52 -17.17 -23.40 34.90
CA GLU A 52 -18.09 -22.33 34.47
C GLU A 52 -17.61 -20.95 34.91
N ARG A 53 -17.10 -20.82 36.14
CA ARG A 53 -16.52 -19.56 36.63
C ARG A 53 -15.29 -19.16 35.82
N TYR A 54 -14.41 -20.10 35.51
CA TYR A 54 -13.22 -19.85 34.69
C TYR A 54 -13.58 -19.42 33.27
N ASP A 55 -14.49 -20.15 32.62
CA ASP A 55 -14.94 -19.86 31.25
C ASP A 55 -15.65 -18.49 31.18
N THR A 56 -16.50 -18.17 32.17
CA THR A 56 -17.15 -16.86 32.28
C THR A 56 -16.14 -15.72 32.47
N GLN A 57 -15.10 -15.93 33.29
CA GLN A 57 -14.04 -14.92 33.48
C GLN A 57 -13.21 -14.73 32.21
N ARG A 58 -12.90 -15.83 31.52
CA ARG A 58 -12.15 -15.82 30.27
C ARG A 58 -12.92 -15.09 29.17
N GLU A 59 -14.22 -15.30 29.05
CA GLU A 59 -15.05 -14.55 28.10
C GLU A 59 -15.13 -13.06 28.42
N LYS A 60 -15.26 -12.69 29.70
CA LYS A 60 -15.21 -11.29 30.13
C LYS A 60 -13.86 -10.64 29.81
N LEU A 61 -12.76 -11.36 30.02
CA LEU A 61 -11.41 -10.90 29.69
C LEU A 61 -11.20 -10.78 28.18
N ALA A 62 -11.65 -11.77 27.40
CA ALA A 62 -11.59 -11.74 25.94
C ALA A 62 -12.43 -10.61 25.34
N GLY A 63 -13.62 -10.33 25.91
CA GLY A 63 -14.46 -9.20 25.54
C GLY A 63 -13.78 -7.86 25.83
N ARG A 64 -13.18 -7.69 27.01
CA ARG A 64 -12.40 -6.49 27.36
C ARG A 64 -11.17 -6.31 26.46
N TYR A 65 -10.48 -7.40 26.11
CA TYR A 65 -9.32 -7.34 25.21
C TYR A 65 -9.74 -6.91 23.81
N LYS A 66 -10.79 -7.52 23.23
CA LYS A 66 -11.34 -7.12 21.92
C LYS A 66 -11.78 -5.65 21.90
N ALA A 67 -12.46 -5.18 22.94
CA ALA A 67 -12.86 -3.78 23.06
C ALA A 67 -11.64 -2.85 23.14
N LYS A 68 -10.61 -3.20 23.92
CA LYS A 68 -9.36 -2.43 23.98
C LYS A 68 -8.62 -2.43 22.64
N THR A 69 -8.52 -3.57 21.95
CA THR A 69 -7.91 -3.66 20.62
C THR A 69 -8.63 -2.75 19.63
N ALA A 70 -9.95 -2.77 19.58
CA ALA A 70 -10.74 -1.90 18.70
C ALA A 70 -10.52 -0.41 19.04
N ILE A 71 -10.42 -0.05 20.33
CA ILE A 71 -10.10 1.32 20.75
C ILE A 71 -8.70 1.73 20.28
N TYR A 72 -7.69 0.88 20.46
CA TYR A 72 -6.32 1.16 20.02
C TYR A 72 -6.21 1.25 18.50
N GLU A 73 -6.92 0.38 17.77
CA GLU A 73 -6.98 0.41 16.32
C GLU A 73 -7.60 1.73 15.83
N ALA A 74 -8.74 2.14 16.38
CA ALA A 74 -9.38 3.42 16.06
C ALA A 74 -8.49 4.63 16.42
N LEU A 75 -7.81 4.61 17.57
CA LEU A 75 -6.87 5.66 17.98
C LEU A 75 -5.67 5.77 17.05
N MET A 76 -5.09 4.63 16.66
CA MET A 76 -4.01 4.56 15.69
C MET A 76 -4.46 5.14 14.34
N PHE A 77 -5.65 4.78 13.86
CA PHE A 77 -6.21 5.35 12.64
C PHE A 77 -6.41 6.87 12.73
N LEU A 78 -6.93 7.37 13.86
CA LEU A 78 -7.11 8.80 14.10
C LEU A 78 -5.76 9.55 14.08
N LEU A 79 -4.74 9.01 14.74
CA LEU A 79 -3.40 9.61 14.79
C LEU A 79 -2.74 9.61 13.42
N ILE A 80 -2.86 8.52 12.66
CA ILE A 80 -2.39 8.44 11.27
C ILE A 80 -3.10 9.52 10.45
N TRP A 81 -4.44 9.58 10.52
CA TRP A 81 -5.23 10.57 9.78
C TRP A 81 -4.87 12.01 10.13
N TYR A 82 -4.67 12.30 11.41
CA TYR A 82 -4.22 13.61 11.89
C TYR A 82 -2.83 13.97 11.36
N SER A 83 -1.88 13.02 11.38
CA SER A 83 -0.53 13.23 10.84
C SER A 83 -0.54 13.46 9.32
N VAL A 84 -1.38 12.73 8.59
CA VAL A 84 -1.60 12.91 7.15
C VAL A 84 -2.16 14.30 6.87
N SER A 85 -3.23 14.67 7.58
CA SER A 85 -3.93 15.95 7.39
C SER A 85 -3.04 17.15 7.70
N THR A 86 -2.26 17.09 8.78
CA THR A 86 -1.32 18.16 9.15
C THR A 86 -0.17 18.29 8.16
N THR A 87 0.36 17.19 7.64
CA THR A 87 1.41 17.20 6.60
C THR A 87 0.87 17.77 5.28
N LEU A 88 -0.33 17.36 4.86
CA LEU A 88 -1.02 17.91 3.69
C LEU A 88 -1.27 19.41 3.83
N PHE A 89 -1.70 19.86 5.00
CA PHE A 89 -1.95 21.27 5.26
C PHE A 89 -0.65 22.10 5.22
N GLN A 90 0.47 21.55 5.71
CA GLN A 90 1.79 22.18 5.58
C GLN A 90 2.25 22.28 4.12
N MET A 91 1.96 21.27 3.29
CA MET A 91 2.24 21.33 1.85
C MET A 91 1.48 22.45 1.15
N ILE A 92 0.17 22.56 1.38
CA ILE A 92 -0.67 23.58 0.73
C ILE A 92 -0.19 24.99 1.08
N ARG A 93 0.38 25.18 2.29
CA ARG A 93 0.96 26.45 2.71
C ARG A 93 2.37 26.70 2.17
N SER A 94 3.08 25.68 1.67
CA SER A 94 4.43 25.82 1.15
C SER A 94 4.42 26.40 -0.26
N LYS A 95 4.70 27.70 -0.38
CA LYS A 95 4.77 28.39 -1.68
C LYS A 95 5.82 27.77 -2.63
N ILE A 96 6.93 27.28 -2.08
CA ILE A 96 8.01 26.66 -2.86
C ILE A 96 7.52 25.35 -3.49
N PHE A 97 6.82 24.52 -2.72
CA PHE A 97 6.30 23.25 -3.20
C PHE A 97 5.19 23.45 -4.24
N ILE A 98 4.26 24.39 -3.99
CA ILE A 98 3.20 24.72 -4.96
C ILE A 98 3.77 25.24 -6.29
N SER A 99 4.77 26.12 -6.23
CA SER A 99 5.45 26.61 -7.44
C SER A 99 6.09 25.47 -8.23
N ASP A 100 6.78 24.58 -7.54
CA ASP A 100 7.45 23.42 -8.14
C ASP A 100 6.43 22.41 -8.73
N CYS A 101 5.28 22.21 -8.08
CA CYS A 101 4.17 21.42 -8.62
C CYS A 101 3.61 22.02 -9.92
N VAL A 102 3.38 23.33 -9.96
CA VAL A 102 2.88 24.00 -11.17
C VAL A 102 3.86 23.82 -12.32
N VAL A 103 5.16 24.04 -12.09
CA VAL A 103 6.20 23.84 -13.11
C VAL A 103 6.27 22.39 -13.58
N PHE A 104 6.05 21.42 -12.69
CA PHE A 104 6.01 20.00 -13.05
C PHE A 104 4.86 19.71 -14.03
N PHE A 105 3.64 20.14 -13.70
CA PHE A 105 2.48 19.92 -14.56
C PHE A 105 2.58 20.71 -15.87
N ASP A 106 3.16 21.90 -15.85
CA ASP A 106 3.43 22.70 -17.05
C ASP A 106 4.44 21.99 -17.98
N THR A 107 5.47 21.36 -17.42
CA THR A 107 6.42 20.55 -18.19
C THR A 107 5.73 19.35 -18.85
N ILE A 108 4.84 18.67 -18.12
CA ILE A 108 4.04 17.56 -18.67
C ILE A 108 3.11 18.06 -19.77
N ALA A 109 2.43 19.19 -19.56
CA ALA A 109 1.54 19.78 -20.56
C ALA A 109 2.31 20.14 -21.84
N THR A 110 3.48 20.76 -21.70
CA THR A 110 4.38 21.09 -22.82
C THR A 110 4.85 19.84 -23.56
N PHE A 111 5.18 18.77 -22.83
CA PHE A 111 5.56 17.49 -23.43
C PHE A 111 4.42 16.88 -24.26
N ILE A 112 3.19 16.89 -23.72
CA ILE A 112 2.00 16.45 -24.45
C ILE A 112 1.78 17.30 -25.71
N GLN A 113 1.93 18.62 -25.60
CA GLN A 113 1.83 19.53 -26.75
C GLN A 113 2.89 19.24 -27.81
N ASN A 114 4.12 18.89 -27.42
CA ASN A 114 5.19 18.53 -28.35
C ASN A 114 4.87 17.23 -29.11
N ILE A 115 4.35 16.21 -28.42
CA ILE A 115 3.89 14.96 -29.05
C ILE A 115 2.72 15.24 -30.02
N ALA A 116 1.78 16.10 -29.63
CA ALA A 116 0.70 16.53 -30.50
C ALA A 116 1.25 17.26 -31.74
N GLY A 117 2.25 18.14 -31.57
CA GLY A 117 2.96 18.83 -32.65
C GLY A 117 3.64 17.87 -33.63
N LEU A 118 4.36 16.87 -33.12
CA LEU A 118 4.99 15.81 -33.93
C LEU A 118 3.96 15.01 -34.71
N THR A 119 2.81 14.71 -34.11
CA THR A 119 1.70 14.01 -34.78
C THR A 119 1.10 14.87 -35.90
N ILE A 120 1.02 16.19 -35.70
CA ILE A 120 0.55 17.12 -36.72
C ILE A 120 1.54 17.20 -37.90
N LEU A 121 2.83 17.28 -37.61
CA LEU A 121 3.89 17.35 -38.62
C LEU A 121 4.00 16.04 -39.43
N ALA A 122 3.93 14.89 -38.75
CA ALA A 122 3.89 13.58 -39.40
C ALA A 122 2.67 13.46 -40.34
N GLY A 123 1.51 13.99 -39.92
CA GLY A 123 0.36 14.14 -40.78
C GLY A 123 0.66 14.95 -42.05
N LYS A 124 1.26 16.14 -41.91
CA LYS A 124 1.60 16.99 -43.08
C LYS A 124 2.55 16.29 -44.06
N ASN A 125 3.55 15.54 -43.59
CA ASN A 125 4.48 14.81 -44.45
C ASN A 125 3.79 13.69 -45.22
N VAL A 126 2.82 13.00 -44.60
CA VAL A 126 1.98 11.99 -45.28
C VAL A 126 1.05 12.64 -46.31
N ALA A 127 0.56 13.86 -46.05
CA ALA A 127 -0.22 14.63 -47.03
C ALA A 127 0.57 14.93 -48.30
N GLN A 128 1.87 15.22 -48.15
CA GLN A 128 2.77 15.52 -49.26
C GLN A 128 2.97 14.31 -50.19
N VAL A 129 2.94 13.09 -49.65
CA VAL A 129 2.99 11.83 -50.42
C VAL A 129 1.67 11.55 -51.15
N SER A 130 0.53 12.00 -50.61
CA SER A 130 -0.79 11.81 -51.21
C SER A 130 -1.09 12.73 -52.40
N ASN A 131 -0.28 13.77 -52.64
CA ASN A 131 -0.44 14.69 -53.78
C ASN A 131 -0.14 14.05 -55.16
N GLY A 132 0.27 12.78 -55.22
CA GLY A 132 0.39 12.01 -56.46
C GLY A 132 -0.94 11.54 -57.06
N ILE A 133 -2.07 11.78 -56.38
CA ILE A 133 -3.42 11.36 -56.81
C ILE A 133 -4.15 12.55 -57.45
N SER A 134 -4.58 12.40 -58.70
CA SER A 134 -5.07 13.46 -59.60
C SER A 134 -6.39 14.13 -59.21
N ASN A 135 -7.07 13.70 -58.13
CA ASN A 135 -8.33 14.31 -57.67
C ASN A 135 -8.19 14.84 -56.22
N PRO A 136 -8.22 16.17 -56.01
CA PRO A 136 -7.92 16.80 -54.71
C PRO A 136 -8.93 16.46 -53.62
N VAL A 137 -10.19 16.19 -53.98
CA VAL A 137 -11.25 15.82 -53.01
C VAL A 137 -11.02 14.39 -52.50
N VAL A 138 -10.70 13.47 -53.40
CA VAL A 138 -10.46 12.06 -53.08
C VAL A 138 -9.13 11.89 -52.32
N ALA A 139 -8.09 12.62 -52.72
CA ALA A 139 -6.82 12.66 -51.99
C ALA A 139 -7.01 13.19 -50.55
N GLY A 140 -7.83 14.23 -50.37
CA GLY A 140 -8.17 14.76 -49.04
C GLY A 140 -8.88 13.72 -48.16
N ILE A 141 -9.87 12.99 -48.69
CA ILE A 141 -10.62 11.97 -47.94
C ILE A 141 -9.70 10.80 -47.54
N ILE A 142 -8.91 10.29 -48.47
CA ILE A 142 -7.97 9.17 -48.22
C ILE A 142 -6.90 9.59 -47.19
N TYR A 143 -6.42 10.83 -47.27
CA TYR A 143 -5.47 11.39 -46.32
C TYR A 143 -6.03 11.43 -44.89
N TRP A 144 -7.24 11.95 -44.69
CA TRP A 144 -7.88 11.97 -43.37
C TRP A 144 -8.13 10.57 -42.83
N MET A 145 -8.50 9.61 -43.69
CA MET A 145 -8.67 8.20 -43.34
C MET A 145 -7.37 7.57 -42.84
N ILE A 146 -6.26 7.69 -43.60
CA ILE A 146 -4.95 7.14 -43.22
C ILE A 146 -4.44 7.80 -41.92
N ARG A 147 -4.64 9.11 -41.78
CA ARG A 147 -4.19 9.87 -40.60
C ARG A 147 -4.93 9.45 -39.33
N ILE A 148 -6.25 9.25 -39.38
CA ILE A 148 -7.04 8.74 -38.25
C ILE A 148 -6.66 7.30 -37.92
N LEU A 149 -6.35 6.48 -38.92
CA LEU A 149 -5.99 5.08 -38.72
C LEU A 149 -4.63 4.93 -38.01
N ILE A 150 -3.62 5.72 -38.42
CA ILE A 150 -2.28 5.69 -37.82
C ILE A 150 -2.28 6.37 -36.45
N SER A 151 -2.91 7.54 -36.30
CA SER A 151 -2.97 8.25 -35.01
C SER A 151 -3.82 7.49 -34.00
N GLY A 152 -4.98 6.97 -34.43
CA GLY A 152 -5.86 6.14 -33.63
C GLY A 152 -5.17 4.83 -33.21
N GLY A 153 -4.52 4.12 -34.14
CA GLY A 153 -3.80 2.88 -33.83
C GLY A 153 -2.64 3.09 -32.85
N CYS A 154 -1.87 4.17 -33.00
CA CYS A 154 -0.76 4.49 -32.11
C CYS A 154 -1.24 4.91 -30.70
N LEU A 155 -2.30 5.74 -30.62
CA LEU A 155 -2.91 6.13 -29.35
C LEU A 155 -3.53 4.94 -28.62
N VAL A 156 -4.21 4.03 -29.34
CA VAL A 156 -4.78 2.81 -28.78
C VAL A 156 -3.68 1.86 -28.32
N GLY A 157 -2.59 1.69 -29.09
CA GLY A 157 -1.45 0.86 -28.71
C GLY A 157 -0.73 1.36 -27.46
N VAL A 158 -0.44 2.66 -27.37
CA VAL A 158 0.14 3.29 -26.18
C VAL A 158 -0.83 3.21 -25.00
N GLY A 159 -2.13 3.44 -25.23
CA GLY A 159 -3.16 3.33 -24.20
C GLY A 159 -3.29 1.92 -23.63
N ILE A 160 -3.20 0.88 -24.45
CA ILE A 160 -3.24 -0.52 -23.99
C ILE A 160 -1.96 -0.87 -23.22
N LEU A 161 -0.78 -0.43 -23.67
CA LEU A 161 0.48 -0.65 -22.95
C LEU A 161 0.50 0.07 -21.59
N LEU A 162 0.06 1.33 -21.55
CA LEU A 162 -0.10 2.09 -20.31
C LEU A 162 -1.13 1.43 -19.39
N ALA A 163 -2.30 1.04 -19.91
CA ALA A 163 -3.31 0.33 -19.13
C ALA A 163 -2.79 -1.00 -18.58
N PHE A 164 -1.96 -1.73 -19.33
CA PHE A 164 -1.38 -3.00 -18.85
C PHE A 164 -0.36 -2.77 -17.73
N ILE A 165 0.48 -1.74 -17.85
CA ILE A 165 1.42 -1.31 -16.81
C ILE A 165 0.65 -0.82 -15.58
N GLU A 166 -0.37 0.02 -15.78
CA GLU A 166 -1.24 0.54 -14.74
C GLU A 166 -2.00 -0.57 -14.03
N ILE A 167 -2.56 -1.56 -14.73
CA ILE A 167 -3.23 -2.72 -14.11
C ILE A 167 -2.25 -3.56 -13.29
N LYS A 168 -1.01 -3.75 -13.76
CA LYS A 168 0.05 -4.41 -12.98
C LYS A 168 0.43 -3.60 -11.74
N ILE A 169 0.59 -2.29 -11.87
CA ILE A 169 0.89 -1.37 -10.76
C ILE A 169 -0.27 -1.31 -9.79
N VAL A 170 -1.51 -1.21 -10.25
CA VAL A 170 -2.74 -1.20 -9.43
C VAL A 170 -2.96 -2.56 -8.78
N GLY A 171 -2.62 -3.67 -9.42
CA GLY A 171 -2.63 -5.00 -8.80
C GLY A 171 -1.56 -5.13 -7.70
N LEU A 172 -0.37 -4.56 -7.93
CA LEU A 172 0.68 -4.44 -6.92
C LEU A 172 0.20 -3.53 -5.78
N TYR A 173 -0.30 -2.35 -6.09
CA TYR A 173 -0.83 -1.39 -5.14
C TYR A 173 -1.98 -2.01 -4.38
N LYS A 174 -2.98 -2.66 -4.97
CA LYS A 174 -4.12 -3.27 -4.26
C LYS A 174 -3.68 -4.35 -3.26
N LYS A 175 -2.61 -5.09 -3.55
CA LYS A 175 -1.99 -6.04 -2.60
C LYS A 175 -1.16 -5.34 -1.49
N TYR A 176 -0.75 -4.10 -1.70
CA TYR A 176 0.10 -3.29 -0.82
C TYR A 176 -0.58 -2.05 -0.20
N CYS A 177 -1.78 -1.66 -0.62
CA CYS A 177 -2.45 -0.36 -0.33
C CYS A 177 -3.07 -0.31 1.07
N TRP A 178 -2.76 -1.31 1.89
CA TRP A 178 -3.14 -1.42 3.29
C TRP A 178 -1.94 -1.58 4.22
N ASP A 179 -0.73 -1.57 3.69
CA ASP A 179 0.45 -1.67 4.53
C ASP A 179 0.80 -0.29 5.09
N SER A 180 0.30 -0.01 6.30
CA SER A 180 0.46 1.23 7.07
C SER A 180 1.87 1.84 7.00
N ILE A 181 2.90 0.99 6.87
CA ILE A 181 4.31 1.36 6.71
C ILE A 181 4.55 2.21 5.46
N THR A 182 3.98 1.86 4.30
CA THR A 182 4.16 2.63 3.07
C THR A 182 3.56 4.03 3.20
N ILE A 183 2.41 4.15 3.86
CA ILE A 183 1.77 5.44 4.15
C ILE A 183 2.68 6.28 5.05
N MET A 184 3.22 5.71 6.13
CA MET A 184 4.17 6.42 6.99
C MET A 184 5.43 6.87 6.23
N VAL A 185 5.98 6.03 5.35
CA VAL A 185 7.16 6.39 4.54
C VAL A 185 6.86 7.54 3.59
N ILE A 186 5.69 7.55 2.95
CA ILE A 186 5.25 8.68 2.10
C ILE A 186 5.16 9.96 2.93
N LEU A 187 4.57 9.91 4.13
CA LEU A 187 4.44 11.08 4.99
C LEU A 187 5.79 11.60 5.48
N ILE A 188 6.70 10.72 5.92
CA ILE A 188 8.03 11.11 6.41
C ILE A 188 8.87 11.68 5.26
N SER A 189 8.87 11.04 4.09
CA SER A 189 9.60 11.54 2.91
C SER A 189 9.07 12.90 2.46
N MET A 190 7.75 13.10 2.51
CA MET A 190 7.10 14.36 2.22
C MET A 190 7.46 15.46 3.24
N ALA A 191 7.38 15.17 4.54
CA ALA A 191 7.79 16.10 5.60
C ALA A 191 9.27 16.51 5.46
N THR A 192 10.13 15.55 5.13
CA THR A 192 11.56 15.78 4.89
C THR A 192 11.78 16.69 3.68
N ALA A 193 11.06 16.44 2.57
CA ALA A 193 11.15 17.28 1.38
C ALA A 193 10.68 18.72 1.63
N ILE A 194 9.69 18.95 2.49
CA ILE A 194 9.23 20.29 2.86
C ILE A 194 10.27 20.98 3.76
N TYR A 195 10.69 20.32 4.84
CA TYR A 195 11.60 20.89 5.82
C TYR A 195 12.96 21.23 5.20
N PHE A 196 13.52 20.31 4.43
CA PHE A 196 14.80 20.51 3.75
C PHE A 196 14.66 21.13 2.36
N GLY A 197 13.44 21.48 1.91
CA GLY A 197 13.19 21.85 0.52
C GLY A 197 14.05 23.02 0.04
N LYS A 198 14.26 24.02 0.89
CA LYS A 198 15.15 25.15 0.59
C LYS A 198 16.61 24.71 0.41
N TRP A 199 17.09 23.82 1.27
CA TRP A 199 18.46 23.29 1.26
C TRP A 199 18.71 22.34 0.09
N ILE A 200 17.73 21.46 -0.19
CA ILE A 200 17.73 20.54 -1.33
C ILE A 200 17.78 21.32 -2.63
N LYS A 201 16.96 22.37 -2.78
CA LYS A 201 16.94 23.19 -4.00
C LYS A 201 18.26 23.94 -4.26
N THR A 202 18.96 24.33 -3.20
CA THR A 202 20.30 24.94 -3.32
C THR A 202 21.36 23.92 -3.73
N THR A 203 21.23 22.67 -3.29
CA THR A 203 22.20 21.60 -3.57
C THR A 203 21.93 20.93 -4.92
N LEU A 204 20.67 20.73 -5.26
CA LEU A 204 20.17 20.08 -6.46
C LEU A 204 19.05 20.96 -7.04
N PRO A 205 19.25 21.61 -8.21
CA PRO A 205 18.23 22.43 -8.87
C PRO A 205 17.17 21.55 -9.57
N ILE A 206 16.79 20.44 -8.94
CA ILE A 206 15.79 19.49 -9.41
C ILE A 206 14.47 19.80 -8.71
N ASN A 207 13.37 19.61 -9.41
CA ASN A 207 12.03 19.80 -8.87
C ASN A 207 11.79 18.90 -7.64
N LEU A 208 11.38 19.50 -6.52
CA LEU A 208 11.13 18.79 -5.25
C LEU A 208 10.06 17.72 -5.38
N LEU A 209 9.03 17.95 -6.19
CA LEU A 209 7.97 16.97 -6.45
C LEU A 209 8.53 15.75 -7.21
N PHE A 210 9.40 15.97 -8.18
CA PHE A 210 10.04 14.89 -8.93
C PHE A 210 10.95 14.05 -8.05
N LEU A 211 11.75 14.70 -7.19
CA LEU A 211 12.62 14.02 -6.23
C LEU A 211 11.80 13.18 -5.23
N LEU A 212 10.69 13.72 -4.75
CA LEU A 212 9.77 12.99 -3.87
C LEU A 212 9.27 11.70 -4.55
N LEU A 213 8.70 11.83 -5.76
CA LEU A 213 8.20 10.70 -6.56
C LEU A 213 9.30 9.66 -6.85
N PHE A 214 10.51 10.11 -7.15
CA PHE A 214 11.66 9.24 -7.40
C PHE A 214 12.01 8.40 -6.16
N VAL A 215 12.08 9.02 -4.98
CA VAL A 215 12.35 8.31 -3.73
C VAL A 215 11.29 7.25 -3.45
N GLN A 216 10.01 7.53 -3.73
CA GLN A 216 8.95 6.54 -3.56
C GLN A 216 9.02 5.40 -4.58
N LEU A 217 9.35 5.70 -5.84
CA LEU A 217 9.59 4.67 -6.86
C LEU A 217 10.73 3.73 -6.45
N VAL A 218 11.85 4.28 -5.96
CA VAL A 218 12.99 3.50 -5.47
C VAL A 218 12.58 2.64 -4.27
N TYR A 219 11.87 3.20 -3.29
CA TYR A 219 11.38 2.46 -2.12
C TYR A 219 10.47 1.28 -2.52
N VAL A 220 9.51 1.53 -3.42
CA VAL A 220 8.61 0.48 -3.92
C VAL A 220 9.39 -0.58 -4.71
N GLY A 221 10.35 -0.16 -5.54
CA GLY A 221 11.22 -1.06 -6.30
C GLY A 221 12.07 -1.97 -5.42
N ILE A 222 12.74 -1.41 -4.40
CA ILE A 222 13.52 -2.18 -3.41
C ILE A 222 12.61 -3.17 -2.68
N ARG A 223 11.45 -2.72 -2.23
CA ARG A 223 10.51 -3.57 -1.49
C ARG A 223 9.97 -4.72 -2.35
N TRP A 224 9.69 -4.44 -3.62
CA TRP A 224 9.30 -5.45 -4.59
C TRP A 224 10.43 -6.47 -4.82
N TYR A 225 11.67 -6.00 -5.00
CA TYR A 225 12.84 -6.85 -5.15
C TYR A 225 13.07 -7.76 -3.94
N VAL A 226 13.03 -7.21 -2.73
CA VAL A 226 13.18 -7.98 -1.48
C VAL A 226 12.08 -9.02 -1.31
N ARG A 227 10.85 -8.72 -1.72
CA ARG A 227 9.75 -9.69 -1.64
C ARG A 227 9.85 -10.77 -2.70
N GLY A 228 10.19 -10.44 -3.95
CA GLY A 228 10.45 -11.43 -5.00
C GLY A 228 11.60 -12.36 -4.63
N TRP A 229 12.62 -11.82 -3.96
CA TRP A 229 13.72 -12.61 -3.39
C TRP A 229 13.29 -13.50 -2.21
N ARG A 230 12.32 -13.06 -1.40
CA ARG A 230 11.78 -13.87 -0.29
C ARG A 230 10.87 -15.00 -0.79
N GLU A 231 10.03 -14.72 -1.79
CA GLU A 231 9.13 -15.70 -2.43
C GLU A 231 9.93 -16.79 -3.16
N THR A 232 11.05 -16.44 -3.80
CA THR A 232 11.95 -17.43 -4.44
C THR A 232 12.73 -18.30 -3.44
N ARG A 233 12.83 -17.89 -2.16
CA ARG A 233 13.50 -18.65 -1.09
C ARG A 233 12.55 -19.45 -0.18
N GLY A 234 11.24 -19.43 -0.45
CA GLY A 234 10.27 -20.27 0.26
C GLY A 234 9.96 -19.87 1.70
N TYR A 235 10.32 -18.67 2.15
CA TYR A 235 9.90 -18.16 3.46
C TYR A 235 8.47 -17.58 3.35
N HIS A 236 7.48 -18.42 3.63
CA HIS A 236 6.09 -18.00 3.85
C HIS A 236 5.86 -17.60 5.31
#